data_AF-A0A6P5XD16-F1
#
_entry.id   AF-A0A6P5XD16-F1
#
_cell.length_a   1.000
_cell.length_b   1.000
_cell.length_c   1.000
_cell.angle_alpha   90.00
_cell.angle_beta   90.00
_cell.angle_gamma   90.00
#
_symmetry.space_group_name_H-M   'P 1'
#
loop_
_entity.id
_entity.type
_entity.pdbx_description
1 polymer ?
#
loop_
_entity_poly.entity_id
_entity_poly.type
_entity_poly.pdbx_seq_one_letter_code
_entity_poly.pdbx_strand_id
1 'polypeptide(L)'
;MGTLLPFVGMVMVILAQVSSMVITKAAMSNGVNKYVLIVYSNALSSLVLLPCSFIFHRSVHLPSTSSNLYRLIFLLALIGCVGQLCGYAGIQYSSPATATAMLNLVPAFTFILAIIFRMEQLEWRSTSSQAKFLGTVISITGAFVVTFYKGPIILSTQSLVVLPHQLLFSPQLNWVLGGLLLAAEAFINSAWYIIQTLVLKKFPAVLTVMFYLCFFNAILSTIYSLFLVKDPSAWKLRPDIGLVAILYSAIVAITFRISLCSWCLWKAGPLYVSMFKPLAIIFAAVMGIVFLGDVLCLGSVIGAIIIVTGFYAVLWGKAKEEKMGEESGVESLESSSQKVPLLQNRIED
;
A
#
# COMPACT_ATOMS: atom_id res chain seq x y z
N MET A 1 -13.95 -7.08 18.26
CA MET A 1 -12.71 -6.27 18.25
C MET A 1 -11.82 -6.49 17.01
N GLY A 2 -12.07 -7.52 16.18
CA GLY A 2 -11.14 -7.96 15.12
C GLY A 2 -10.94 -7.03 13.92
N THR A 3 -11.92 -6.20 13.53
CA THR A 3 -11.84 -5.36 12.32
C THR A 3 -11.38 -3.92 12.57
N LEU A 4 -11.46 -3.43 13.80
CA LEU A 4 -11.08 -2.06 14.15
C LEU A 4 -9.56 -1.83 14.09
N LEU A 5 -8.77 -2.80 14.55
CA LEU A 5 -7.32 -2.66 14.64
C LEU A 5 -6.64 -2.58 13.25
N PRO A 6 -6.97 -3.44 12.26
CA PRO A 6 -6.49 -3.27 10.88
C PRO A 6 -6.98 -1.97 10.24
N PHE A 7 -8.20 -1.52 10.54
CA PHE A 7 -8.73 -0.26 10.01
C PHE A 7 -7.92 0.94 10.51
N VAL A 8 -7.74 1.07 11.83
CA VAL A 8 -6.92 2.14 12.43
C VAL A 8 -5.49 2.05 11.91
N GLY A 9 -4.94 0.84 11.82
CA GLY A 9 -3.61 0.60 11.25
C GLY A 9 -3.47 1.16 9.83
N MET A 10 -4.44 0.88 8.96
CA MET A 10 -4.43 1.36 7.58
C MET A 10 -4.65 2.88 7.46
N VAL A 11 -5.46 3.49 8.32
CA VAL A 11 -5.58 4.95 8.39
C VAL A 11 -4.22 5.58 8.75
N MET A 12 -3.53 5.04 9.76
CA MET A 12 -2.18 5.49 10.13
C MET A 12 -1.17 5.29 9.00
N VAL A 13 -1.26 4.19 8.26
CA VAL A 13 -0.42 3.93 7.06
C VAL A 13 -0.66 4.99 5.97
N ILE A 14 -1.92 5.36 5.71
CA ILE A 14 -2.24 6.42 4.74
C ILE A 14 -1.70 7.76 5.21
N LEU A 15 -1.93 8.13 6.49
CA LEU A 15 -1.44 9.41 7.03
C LEU A 15 0.08 9.51 6.94
N ALA A 16 0.80 8.43 7.33
CA ALA A 16 2.26 8.34 7.18
C ALA A 16 2.71 8.40 5.71
N GLN A 17 1.93 7.83 4.78
CA GLN A 17 2.20 7.92 3.35
C GLN A 17 2.08 9.37 2.86
N VAL A 18 0.97 10.05 3.16
CA VAL A 18 0.71 11.43 2.72
C VAL A 18 1.73 12.40 3.32
N SER A 19 2.01 12.30 4.62
CA SER A 19 3.01 13.15 5.28
C SER A 19 4.42 12.94 4.72
N SER A 20 4.79 11.69 4.39
CA SER A 20 6.08 11.39 3.76
C SER A 20 6.24 12.00 2.37
N MET A 21 5.15 12.09 1.60
CA MET A 21 5.16 12.75 0.28
C MET A 21 5.44 14.25 0.43
N VAL A 22 4.81 14.91 1.41
CA VAL A 22 5.02 16.34 1.69
C VAL A 22 6.48 16.61 2.10
N ILE A 23 7.01 15.83 3.05
CA ILE A 23 8.38 16.00 3.55
C ILE A 23 9.42 15.69 2.47
N THR A 24 9.21 14.62 1.70
CA THR A 24 10.11 14.29 0.58
C THR A 24 10.12 15.39 -0.47
N LYS A 25 8.95 15.94 -0.80
CA LYS A 25 8.83 17.08 -1.73
C LYS A 25 9.57 18.31 -1.20
N ALA A 26 9.39 18.63 0.08
CA ALA A 26 10.09 19.75 0.72
C ALA A 26 11.62 19.57 0.76
N ALA A 27 12.10 18.34 0.98
CA ALA A 27 13.52 18.03 0.91
C ALA A 27 14.07 18.21 -0.51
N MET A 28 13.35 17.70 -1.51
CA MET A 28 13.73 17.83 -2.92
C MET A 28 13.75 19.28 -3.39
N SER A 29 12.80 20.12 -2.95
CA SER A 29 12.81 21.55 -3.27
C SER A 29 14.00 22.29 -2.68
N ASN A 30 14.59 21.78 -1.60
CA ASN A 30 15.82 22.30 -0.99
C ASN A 30 17.10 21.69 -1.59
N GLY A 31 17.00 21.01 -2.75
CA GLY A 31 18.16 20.47 -3.48
C GLY A 31 18.61 19.08 -3.05
N VAL A 32 17.88 18.40 -2.16
CA VAL A 32 18.21 17.02 -1.75
C VAL A 32 17.92 16.05 -2.89
N ASN A 33 18.91 15.24 -3.27
CA ASN A 33 18.73 14.26 -4.34
C ASN A 33 17.82 13.10 -3.89
N LYS A 34 16.73 12.86 -4.63
CA LYS A 34 15.73 11.82 -4.31
C LYS A 34 16.32 10.40 -4.19
N TYR A 35 17.33 10.07 -4.99
CA TYR A 35 17.91 8.73 -5.01
C TYR A 35 18.78 8.50 -3.77
N VAL A 36 19.59 9.49 -3.41
CA VAL A 36 20.41 9.49 -2.19
C VAL A 36 19.53 9.43 -0.93
N LEU A 37 18.42 10.18 -0.91
CA LEU A 37 17.44 10.14 0.18
C LEU A 37 16.89 8.71 0.37
N ILE A 38 16.54 8.01 -0.72
CA ILE A 38 16.04 6.63 -0.66
C ILE A 38 17.11 5.67 -0.11
N VAL A 39 18.36 5.81 -0.54
CA VAL A 39 19.48 4.97 -0.06
C VAL A 39 19.62 5.09 1.46
N TYR A 40 19.82 6.31 1.96
CA TYR A 40 20.02 6.53 3.39
C TYR A 40 18.78 6.16 4.20
N SER A 41 17.58 6.44 3.70
CA SER A 41 16.35 6.10 4.41
C SER A 41 16.17 4.58 4.55
N ASN A 42 16.43 3.79 3.50
CA ASN A 42 16.33 2.33 3.56
C ASN A 42 17.44 1.73 4.43
N ALA A 43 18.67 2.23 4.32
CA ALA A 43 19.79 1.78 5.14
C ALA A 43 19.50 2.03 6.63
N LEU A 44 19.08 3.24 6.99
CA LEU A 44 18.72 3.59 8.37
C LEU A 44 17.51 2.79 8.87
N SER A 45 16.51 2.57 8.02
CA SER A 45 15.36 1.71 8.36
C SER A 45 15.78 0.28 8.66
N SER A 46 16.70 -0.29 7.88
CA SER A 46 17.23 -1.63 8.14
C SER A 46 17.98 -1.68 9.47
N LEU A 47 18.72 -0.62 9.82
CA LEU A 47 19.44 -0.53 11.09
C LEU A 47 18.48 -0.43 12.28
N VAL A 48 17.36 0.28 12.14
CA VAL A 48 16.30 0.37 13.17
C VAL A 48 15.52 -0.94 13.29
N LEU A 49 15.18 -1.59 12.17
CA LEU A 49 14.40 -2.83 12.17
C LEU A 49 15.19 -4.03 12.71
N LEU A 50 16.51 -4.03 12.57
CA LEU A 50 17.37 -5.12 13.07
C LEU A 50 17.16 -5.40 14.57
N PRO A 51 17.38 -4.45 15.51
CA PRO A 51 17.16 -4.70 16.93
C PRO A 51 15.67 -4.98 17.24
N CYS A 52 14.74 -4.29 16.58
CA CYS A 52 13.31 -4.57 16.76
C CYS A 52 12.95 -6.01 16.38
N SER A 53 13.54 -6.54 15.30
CA SER A 53 13.31 -7.92 14.87
C SER A 53 13.77 -8.93 15.92
N PHE A 54 14.94 -8.71 16.55
CA PHE A 54 15.46 -9.57 17.61
C PHE A 54 14.64 -9.48 18.90
N ILE A 55 14.16 -8.29 19.27
CA ILE A 55 13.39 -8.08 20.51
C ILE A 55 12.00 -8.71 20.40
N PHE A 56 11.27 -8.43 19.31
CA PHE A 56 9.86 -8.82 19.18
C PHE A 56 9.66 -10.25 18.64
N HIS A 57 10.61 -10.82 17.89
CA HIS A 57 10.48 -12.15 17.30
C HIS A 57 11.54 -13.15 17.81
N ARG A 58 12.11 -12.92 19.00
CA ARG A 58 13.14 -13.77 19.63
C ARG A 58 12.77 -15.27 19.69
N SER A 59 11.48 -15.60 19.75
CA SER A 59 10.96 -16.97 19.85
C SER A 59 10.51 -17.59 18.53
N VAL A 60 10.34 -16.80 17.46
CA VAL A 60 9.99 -17.31 16.13
C VAL A 60 11.30 -17.72 15.46
N HIS A 61 11.70 -18.98 15.66
CA HIS A 61 12.83 -19.55 14.93
C HIS A 61 12.54 -19.44 13.43
N LEU A 62 13.28 -18.57 12.71
CA LEU A 62 13.40 -18.74 11.27
C LEU A 62 13.94 -20.17 11.07
N PRO A 63 13.26 -21.04 10.32
CA PRO A 63 13.79 -22.35 10.02
C PRO A 63 15.20 -22.16 9.48
N SER A 64 16.19 -22.71 10.20
CA SER A 64 17.63 -22.47 10.03
C SER A 64 18.20 -22.90 8.66
N THR A 65 17.34 -23.23 7.69
CA THR A 65 17.67 -23.79 6.38
C THR A 65 16.71 -23.25 5.31
N SER A 66 16.80 -21.96 4.97
CA SER A 66 15.95 -21.39 3.92
C SER A 66 16.65 -20.34 3.06
N SER A 67 17.68 -20.77 2.31
CA SER A 67 18.17 -20.00 1.14
C SER A 67 17.01 -19.56 0.23
N ASN A 68 15.96 -20.39 0.12
CA ASN A 68 14.72 -20.08 -0.58
C ASN A 68 14.01 -18.83 -0.06
N LEU A 69 13.93 -18.60 1.25
CA LEU A 69 13.28 -17.42 1.83
C LEU A 69 14.05 -16.14 1.50
N TYR A 70 15.37 -16.15 1.71
CA TYR A 70 16.20 -14.99 1.38
C TYR A 70 16.14 -14.64 -0.10
N ARG A 71 16.15 -15.65 -0.98
CA ARG A 71 15.92 -15.46 -2.42
C ARG A 71 14.55 -14.87 -2.72
N LEU A 72 13.50 -15.34 -2.06
CA LEU A 72 12.15 -14.82 -2.25
C LEU A 72 12.00 -13.37 -1.77
N ILE A 73 12.57 -13.03 -0.61
CA ILE A 73 12.56 -11.64 -0.10
C ILE A 73 13.40 -10.73 -1.00
N PHE A 74 14.54 -11.21 -1.52
CA PHE A 74 15.34 -10.47 -2.48
C PHE A 74 14.57 -10.23 -3.80
N LEU A 75 13.93 -11.26 -4.35
CA LEU A 75 13.07 -11.13 -5.54
C LEU A 75 11.91 -10.18 -5.29
N LEU A 76 11.31 -10.23 -4.10
CA LEU A 76 10.30 -9.28 -3.69
C LEU A 76 10.90 -7.87 -3.76
N ALA A 77 11.98 -7.57 -3.03
CA ALA A 77 12.68 -6.28 -3.06
C ALA A 77 12.99 -5.79 -4.49
N LEU A 78 13.45 -6.68 -5.36
CA LEU A 78 13.72 -6.38 -6.76
C LEU A 78 12.45 -5.96 -7.52
N ILE A 79 11.34 -6.68 -7.36
CA ILE A 79 10.04 -6.33 -7.96
C ILE A 79 9.62 -4.91 -7.55
N GLY A 80 9.78 -4.56 -6.28
CA GLY A 80 9.44 -3.22 -5.78
C GLY A 80 10.36 -2.14 -6.32
N CYS A 81 11.66 -2.43 -6.43
CA CYS A 81 12.63 -1.53 -7.07
C CYS A 81 12.26 -1.26 -8.53
N VAL A 82 11.91 -2.30 -9.30
CA VAL A 82 11.46 -2.16 -10.69
C VAL A 82 10.17 -1.34 -10.75
N GLY A 83 9.20 -1.61 -9.87
CA GLY A 83 7.97 -0.82 -9.78
C GLY A 83 8.23 0.67 -9.53
N GLN A 84 9.13 1.01 -8.61
CA GLN A 84 9.53 2.40 -8.34
C GLN A 84 10.17 3.07 -9.55
N LEU A 85 11.04 2.37 -10.27
CA LEU A 85 11.67 2.89 -11.49
C LEU A 85 10.63 3.10 -12.60
N CYS A 86 9.71 2.16 -12.80
CA CYS A 86 8.57 2.31 -13.73
C CYS A 86 7.72 3.53 -13.37
N GLY A 87 7.43 3.74 -12.08
CA GLY A 87 6.69 4.92 -11.61
C GLY A 87 7.41 6.24 -11.90
N TYR A 88 8.72 6.32 -11.61
CA TYR A 88 9.51 7.52 -11.93
C TYR A 88 9.59 7.81 -13.43
N ALA A 89 9.84 6.79 -14.24
CA ALA A 89 9.85 6.94 -15.70
C ALA A 89 8.44 7.32 -16.20
N GLY A 90 7.40 6.69 -15.67
CA GLY A 90 6.00 6.97 -15.99
C GLY A 90 5.61 8.41 -15.74
N ILE A 91 5.98 8.97 -14.58
CA ILE A 91 5.77 10.39 -14.26
C ILE A 91 6.54 11.31 -15.22
N GLN A 92 7.78 10.96 -15.56
CA GLN A 92 8.60 11.76 -16.49
C GLN A 92 8.03 11.81 -17.90
N TYR A 93 7.46 10.71 -18.40
CA TYR A 93 6.88 10.63 -19.74
C TYR A 93 5.42 11.10 -19.81
N SER A 94 4.72 11.24 -18.67
CA SER A 94 3.32 11.66 -18.61
C SER A 94 3.12 12.86 -17.67
N SER A 95 2.38 12.67 -16.57
CA SER A 95 2.15 13.71 -15.57
C SER A 95 1.95 13.08 -14.18
N PRO A 96 2.21 13.82 -13.09
CA PRO A 96 1.86 13.39 -11.74
C PRO A 96 0.37 13.09 -11.57
N ALA A 97 -0.52 13.81 -12.27
CA ALA A 97 -1.96 13.57 -12.23
C ALA A 97 -2.32 12.21 -12.86
N THR A 98 -1.71 11.88 -14.01
CA THR A 98 -1.83 10.55 -14.63
C THR A 98 -1.33 9.45 -13.70
N ALA A 99 -0.22 9.68 -12.98
CA ALA A 99 0.30 8.72 -12.02
C ALA A 99 -0.66 8.46 -10.85
N THR A 100 -1.23 9.51 -10.26
CA THR A 100 -2.26 9.37 -9.22
C THR A 100 -3.48 8.62 -9.75
N ALA A 101 -3.93 8.91 -10.97
CA ALA A 101 -5.05 8.22 -11.61
C ALA A 101 -4.78 6.71 -11.78
N MET A 102 -3.60 6.35 -12.32
CA MET A 102 -3.24 4.96 -12.59
C MET A 102 -2.99 4.14 -11.31
N LEU A 103 -2.47 4.75 -10.24
CA LEU A 103 -2.32 4.08 -8.94
C LEU A 103 -3.67 3.69 -8.31
N ASN A 104 -4.78 4.31 -8.73
CA ASN A 104 -6.11 3.86 -8.32
C ASN A 104 -6.53 2.53 -8.95
N LEU A 105 -5.76 1.97 -9.89
CA LEU A 105 -5.99 0.63 -10.43
C LEU A 105 -5.44 -0.48 -9.52
N VAL A 106 -4.62 -0.14 -8.51
CA VAL A 106 -4.05 -1.11 -7.56
C VAL A 106 -5.12 -2.02 -6.92
N PRO A 107 -6.27 -1.53 -6.43
CA PRO A 107 -7.32 -2.40 -5.89
C PRO A 107 -7.87 -3.40 -6.90
N ALA A 108 -8.10 -2.98 -8.16
CA ALA A 108 -8.61 -3.87 -9.21
C ALA A 108 -7.60 -4.96 -9.57
N PHE A 109 -6.35 -4.60 -9.82
CA PHE A 109 -5.30 -5.58 -10.10
C PHE A 109 -5.07 -6.50 -8.90
N THR A 110 -5.12 -5.97 -7.67
CA THR A 110 -5.01 -6.76 -6.46
C THR A 110 -6.17 -7.74 -6.33
N PHE A 111 -7.40 -7.35 -6.65
CA PHE A 111 -8.56 -8.25 -6.61
C PHE A 111 -8.42 -9.39 -7.62
N ILE A 112 -8.06 -9.08 -8.87
CA ILE A 112 -7.84 -10.07 -9.93
C ILE A 112 -6.75 -11.06 -9.50
N LEU A 113 -5.61 -10.56 -9.04
CA LEU A 113 -4.52 -11.42 -8.58
C LEU A 113 -4.92 -12.22 -7.34
N ALA A 114 -5.67 -11.64 -6.40
CA ALA A 114 -6.15 -12.37 -5.23
C ALA A 114 -7.06 -13.55 -5.61
N ILE A 115 -7.87 -13.43 -6.66
CA ILE A 115 -8.66 -14.55 -7.19
C ILE A 115 -7.75 -15.60 -7.83
N ILE A 116 -6.81 -15.19 -8.69
CA ILE A 116 -5.86 -16.10 -9.37
C ILE A 116 -5.05 -16.91 -8.35
N PHE A 117 -4.56 -16.26 -7.30
CA PHE A 117 -3.79 -16.90 -6.22
C PHE A 117 -4.68 -17.54 -5.13
N ARG A 118 -6.00 -17.64 -5.35
CA ARG A 118 -6.98 -18.25 -4.43
C ARG A 118 -6.96 -17.65 -3.01
N MET A 119 -6.63 -16.37 -2.90
CA MET A 119 -6.70 -15.59 -1.66
C MET A 119 -8.07 -14.95 -1.43
N GLU A 120 -8.88 -14.85 -2.48
CA GLU A 120 -10.28 -14.44 -2.45
C GLU A 120 -11.10 -15.46 -3.26
N GLN A 121 -12.22 -15.92 -2.70
CA GLN A 121 -13.12 -16.82 -3.40
C GLN A 121 -14.17 -16.01 -4.17
N LEU A 122 -14.24 -16.20 -5.48
CA LEU A 122 -15.23 -15.52 -6.32
C LEU A 122 -16.37 -16.47 -6.64
N GLU A 123 -17.37 -16.46 -5.77
CA GLU A 123 -18.68 -17.02 -6.08
C GLU A 123 -19.56 -15.92 -6.67
N TRP A 124 -19.81 -15.95 -7.98
CA TRP A 124 -20.58 -14.91 -8.69
C TRP A 124 -21.99 -14.67 -8.13
N ARG A 125 -22.58 -15.68 -7.49
CA ARG A 125 -23.90 -15.59 -6.84
C ARG A 125 -23.82 -15.10 -5.38
N SER A 126 -22.63 -15.09 -4.78
CA SER A 126 -22.46 -14.62 -3.41
C SER A 126 -22.56 -13.10 -3.37
N THR A 127 -23.51 -12.62 -2.56
CA THR A 127 -23.67 -11.18 -2.26
C THR A 127 -22.39 -10.53 -1.72
N SER A 128 -21.51 -11.30 -1.05
CA SER A 128 -20.20 -10.81 -0.60
C SER A 128 -19.27 -10.51 -1.78
N SER A 129 -19.11 -11.48 -2.69
CA SER A 129 -18.28 -11.35 -3.89
C SER A 129 -18.76 -10.20 -4.79
N GLN A 130 -20.08 -10.08 -4.98
CA GLN A 130 -20.69 -9.00 -5.75
C GLN A 130 -20.41 -7.64 -5.11
N ALA A 131 -20.56 -7.51 -3.78
CA ALA A 131 -20.29 -6.27 -3.07
C ALA A 131 -18.80 -5.87 -3.15
N LYS A 132 -17.87 -6.82 -3.04
CA LYS A 132 -16.44 -6.58 -3.22
C LYS A 132 -16.11 -6.10 -4.64
N PHE A 133 -16.61 -6.80 -5.67
CA PHE A 133 -16.36 -6.43 -7.06
C PHE A 133 -16.94 -5.05 -7.39
N LEU A 134 -18.23 -4.85 -7.12
CA LEU A 134 -18.92 -3.60 -7.44
C LEU A 134 -18.36 -2.44 -6.61
N GLY A 135 -18.06 -2.67 -5.33
CA GLY A 135 -17.42 -1.67 -4.47
C GLY A 135 -16.02 -1.29 -4.94
N THR A 136 -15.25 -2.25 -5.48
CA THR A 136 -13.96 -1.96 -6.14
C THR A 136 -14.16 -1.01 -7.31
N VAL A 137 -15.09 -1.34 -8.22
CA VAL A 137 -15.37 -0.54 -9.42
C VAL A 137 -15.82 0.86 -9.03
N ILE A 138 -16.78 0.98 -8.11
CA ILE A 138 -17.28 2.27 -7.61
C ILE A 138 -16.15 3.10 -6.99
N SER A 139 -15.31 2.52 -6.15
CA SER A 139 -14.20 3.25 -5.51
C SER A 139 -13.19 3.80 -6.52
N ILE A 140 -12.86 3.00 -7.53
CA ILE A 140 -11.97 3.40 -8.63
C ILE A 140 -12.59 4.52 -9.45
N THR A 141 -13.88 4.40 -9.81
CA THR A 141 -14.61 5.46 -10.51
C THR A 141 -14.60 6.76 -9.71
N GLY A 142 -14.82 6.70 -8.39
CA GLY A 142 -14.73 7.87 -7.52
C GLY A 142 -13.34 8.53 -7.53
N ALA A 143 -12.28 7.72 -7.52
CA ALA A 143 -10.91 8.20 -7.58
C ALA A 143 -10.57 8.90 -8.92
N PHE A 144 -11.07 8.37 -10.03
CA PHE A 144 -11.00 9.02 -11.33
C PHE A 144 -11.80 10.33 -11.37
N VAL A 145 -12.97 10.39 -10.75
CA VAL A 145 -13.75 11.64 -10.61
C VAL A 145 -12.94 12.68 -9.84
N VAL A 146 -12.33 12.35 -8.69
CA VAL A 146 -11.48 13.31 -7.95
C VAL A 146 -10.31 13.82 -8.80
N THR A 147 -9.73 12.94 -9.63
CA THR A 147 -8.52 13.25 -10.40
C THR A 147 -8.81 14.10 -11.63
N PHE A 148 -9.86 13.77 -12.38
CA PHE A 148 -10.15 14.39 -13.67
C PHE A 148 -11.28 15.43 -13.64
N TYR A 149 -12.22 15.31 -12.71
CA TYR A 149 -13.32 16.27 -12.58
C TYR A 149 -12.99 17.26 -11.45
N LYS A 150 -12.67 18.51 -11.82
CA LYS A 150 -12.46 19.59 -10.85
C LYS A 150 -13.80 20.20 -10.42
N GLY A 151 -14.63 20.63 -11.37
CA GLY A 151 -15.88 21.35 -11.09
C GLY A 151 -15.65 22.74 -10.46
N PRO A 152 -16.71 23.45 -10.07
CA PRO A 152 -16.61 24.76 -9.42
C PRO A 152 -15.94 24.70 -8.05
N ILE A 153 -15.32 25.81 -7.64
CA ILE A 153 -14.73 25.98 -6.30
C ILE A 153 -15.87 26.15 -5.29
N ILE A 154 -15.87 25.34 -4.23
CA ILE A 154 -16.86 25.39 -3.14
C ILE A 154 -16.32 26.15 -1.94
N LEU A 155 -15.04 25.94 -1.61
CA LEU A 155 -14.40 26.58 -0.47
C LEU A 155 -13.01 27.09 -0.88
N SER A 156 -12.75 28.36 -0.56
CA SER A 156 -11.43 28.98 -0.67
C SER A 156 -11.03 29.50 0.70
N THR A 157 -10.02 28.88 1.30
CA THR A 157 -9.30 29.44 2.43
C THR A 157 -8.23 30.38 1.85
N GLN A 158 -8.10 31.59 2.39
CA GLN A 158 -7.36 32.69 1.75
C GLN A 158 -5.91 32.34 1.43
N SER A 159 -5.58 32.22 0.14
CA SER A 159 -4.44 32.85 -0.55
C SER A 159 -4.51 32.53 -2.04
N LEU A 160 -4.81 33.55 -2.85
CA LEU A 160 -4.74 33.48 -4.31
C LEU A 160 -3.27 33.43 -4.74
N VAL A 161 -2.68 32.23 -4.73
CA VAL A 161 -1.56 31.93 -5.62
C VAL A 161 -2.13 31.13 -6.77
N VAL A 162 -2.61 31.84 -7.79
CA VAL A 162 -2.88 31.24 -9.10
C VAL A 162 -1.53 30.82 -9.65
N LEU A 163 -1.14 29.57 -9.43
CA LEU A 163 -0.04 28.98 -10.18
C LEU A 163 -0.53 28.78 -11.61
N PRO A 164 0.08 29.40 -12.63
CA PRO A 164 -0.31 29.13 -14.00
C PRO A 164 0.10 27.69 -14.32
N HIS A 165 -0.88 26.80 -14.48
CA HIS A 165 -0.64 25.49 -15.06
C HIS A 165 -0.29 25.67 -16.53
N GLN A 166 1.00 25.69 -16.82
CA GLN A 166 1.49 25.39 -18.15
C GLN A 166 1.06 23.97 -18.51
N LEU A 167 -0.06 23.86 -19.24
CA LEU A 167 -0.41 22.68 -20.04
C LEU A 167 0.59 22.61 -21.21
N LEU A 168 1.82 22.19 -20.91
CA LEU A 168 2.77 21.75 -21.90
C LEU A 168 2.32 20.37 -22.40
N PHE A 169 1.40 20.37 -23.37
CA PHE A 169 1.20 19.20 -24.23
C PHE A 169 2.52 18.95 -24.98
N SER A 170 3.25 17.93 -24.53
CA SER A 170 4.44 17.37 -25.18
C SER A 170 4.04 16.02 -25.83
N PRO A 171 4.72 15.55 -26.88
CA PRO A 171 4.12 14.87 -28.03
C PRO A 171 3.42 13.56 -27.65
N GLN A 172 2.24 13.32 -28.26
CA GLN A 172 1.28 12.24 -27.96
C GLN A 172 1.88 10.84 -27.71
N LEU A 173 3.02 10.50 -28.31
CA LEU A 173 3.64 9.17 -28.20
C LEU A 173 4.28 8.90 -26.82
N ASN A 174 4.83 9.94 -26.16
CA ASN A 174 5.48 9.81 -24.86
C ASN A 174 4.45 9.63 -23.73
N TRP A 175 3.30 10.30 -23.85
CA TRP A 175 2.26 10.23 -22.81
C TRP A 175 1.63 8.85 -22.68
N VAL A 176 1.39 8.15 -23.81
CA VAL A 176 0.87 6.77 -23.80
C VAL A 176 1.87 5.81 -23.16
N LEU A 177 3.16 5.93 -23.50
CA LEU A 177 4.22 5.14 -22.87
C LEU A 177 4.29 5.42 -21.36
N GLY A 178 4.19 6.68 -20.95
CA GLY A 178 4.12 7.06 -19.53
C GLY A 178 2.92 6.44 -18.81
N GLY A 179 1.73 6.49 -19.43
CA GLY A 179 0.53 5.83 -18.91
C GLY A 179 0.69 4.31 -18.77
N LEU A 180 1.29 3.64 -19.75
CA LEU A 180 1.57 2.20 -19.71
C LEU A 180 2.57 1.85 -18.58
N LEU A 181 3.63 2.64 -18.40
CA LEU A 181 4.60 2.45 -17.32
C LEU A 181 3.96 2.63 -15.93
N LEU A 182 3.03 3.58 -15.79
CA LEU A 182 2.27 3.80 -14.56
C LEU A 182 1.25 2.68 -14.29
N ALA A 183 0.61 2.15 -15.35
CA ALA A 183 -0.25 0.97 -15.22
C ALA A 183 0.57 -0.26 -14.81
N ALA A 184 1.78 -0.43 -15.36
CA ALA A 184 2.71 -1.46 -14.96
C ALA A 184 3.16 -1.29 -13.50
N GLU A 185 3.44 -0.07 -13.03
CA GLU A 185 3.69 0.22 -11.61
C GLU A 185 2.50 -0.23 -10.73
N ALA A 186 1.27 0.12 -11.11
CA ALA A 186 0.08 -0.27 -10.35
C ALA A 186 -0.09 -1.80 -10.29
N PHE A 187 0.18 -2.50 -11.39
CA PHE A 187 0.17 -3.96 -11.44
C PHE A 187 1.28 -4.57 -10.56
N ILE A 188 2.51 -4.05 -10.67
CA ILE A 188 3.66 -4.48 -9.87
C ILE A 188 3.40 -4.29 -8.37
N ASN A 189 2.84 -3.14 -7.96
CA ASN A 189 2.44 -2.89 -6.57
C ASN A 189 1.39 -3.90 -6.07
N SER A 190 0.45 -4.29 -6.94
CA SER A 190 -0.57 -5.29 -6.62
C SER A 190 0.04 -6.69 -6.47
N ALA A 191 0.90 -7.09 -7.41
CA ALA A 191 1.65 -8.35 -7.33
C ALA A 191 2.54 -8.41 -6.09
N TRP A 192 3.17 -7.28 -5.74
CA TRP A 192 3.95 -7.14 -4.53
C TRP A 192 3.10 -7.41 -3.28
N TYR A 193 1.89 -6.85 -3.16
CA TYR A 193 0.99 -7.14 -2.02
C TYR A 193 0.61 -8.61 -1.91
N ILE A 194 0.35 -9.26 -3.04
CA ILE A 194 0.02 -10.68 -3.10
C ILE A 194 1.22 -11.51 -2.62
N ILE A 195 2.38 -11.34 -3.25
CA ILE A 195 3.60 -12.10 -2.91
C ILE A 195 4.00 -11.84 -1.45
N GLN A 196 3.93 -10.59 -0.99
CA GLN A 196 4.26 -10.24 0.39
C GLN A 196 3.31 -10.92 1.38
N THR A 197 2.01 -10.98 1.08
CA THR A 197 1.06 -11.72 1.93
C THR A 197 1.38 -13.21 1.96
N LEU A 198 1.76 -13.81 0.82
CA LEU A 198 2.17 -15.21 0.76
C LEU A 198 3.43 -15.47 1.60
N VAL A 199 4.42 -14.57 1.55
CA VAL A 199 5.62 -14.63 2.40
C VAL A 199 5.23 -14.58 3.87
N LEU A 200 4.36 -13.65 4.27
CA LEU A 200 3.96 -13.45 5.66
C LEU A 200 3.06 -14.58 6.20
N LYS A 201 2.28 -15.24 5.33
CA LYS A 201 1.54 -16.46 5.70
C LYS A 201 2.49 -17.61 6.03
N LYS A 202 3.59 -17.75 5.29
CA LYS A 202 4.60 -18.80 5.52
C LYS A 202 5.57 -18.45 6.66
N PHE A 203 5.87 -17.16 6.83
CA PHE A 203 6.80 -16.64 7.82
C PHE A 203 6.17 -15.43 8.53
N PRO A 204 5.42 -15.65 9.63
CA PRO A 204 4.67 -14.60 10.32
C PRO A 204 5.56 -13.69 11.20
N ALA A 205 6.83 -13.50 10.83
CA ALA A 205 7.77 -12.62 11.51
C ALA A 205 7.87 -11.28 10.74
N VAL A 206 6.84 -10.44 10.84
CA VAL A 206 6.68 -9.21 10.02
C VAL A 206 7.93 -8.34 10.05
N LEU A 207 8.45 -8.02 11.26
CA LEU A 207 9.61 -7.14 11.43
C LEU A 207 10.89 -7.73 10.83
N THR A 208 11.08 -9.04 10.92
CA THR A 208 12.24 -9.72 10.33
C THR A 208 12.17 -9.71 8.80
N VAL A 209 10.99 -9.98 8.22
CA VAL A 209 10.79 -9.87 6.77
C VAL A 209 11.03 -8.43 6.31
N MET A 210 10.55 -7.44 7.07
CA MET A 210 10.75 -6.02 6.74
C MET A 210 12.21 -5.59 6.86
N PHE A 211 12.94 -6.12 7.85
CA PHE A 211 14.38 -5.90 7.97
C PHE A 211 15.11 -6.32 6.69
N TYR A 212 14.95 -7.58 6.27
CA TYR A 212 15.62 -8.10 5.07
C TYR A 212 15.17 -7.36 3.81
N LEU A 213 13.89 -7.01 3.72
CA LEU A 213 13.36 -6.22 2.62
C LEU A 213 14.03 -4.84 2.53
N CYS A 214 14.10 -4.10 3.64
CA CYS A 214 14.77 -2.79 3.68
C CYS A 214 16.27 -2.91 3.43
N PHE A 215 16.90 -3.96 3.94
CA PHE A 215 18.32 -4.24 3.70
C PHE A 215 18.62 -4.47 2.21
N PHE A 216 17.87 -5.36 1.54
CA PHE A 216 18.02 -5.57 0.10
C PHE A 216 17.66 -4.33 -0.70
N ASN A 217 16.63 -3.58 -0.30
CA ASN A 217 16.26 -2.34 -0.97
C ASN A 217 17.33 -1.26 -0.78
N ALA A 218 18.05 -1.21 0.34
CA ALA A 218 19.21 -0.34 0.53
C ALA A 218 20.35 -0.70 -0.43
N ILE A 219 20.63 -1.99 -0.62
CA ILE A 219 21.63 -2.46 -1.59
C ILE A 219 21.23 -2.09 -3.02
N LEU A 220 20.01 -2.47 -3.44
CA LEU A 220 19.51 -2.20 -4.79
C LEU A 220 19.45 -0.70 -5.08
N SER A 221 18.97 0.09 -4.11
CA SER A 221 18.96 1.55 -4.24
C SER A 221 20.34 2.16 -4.31
N THR A 222 21.31 1.64 -3.56
CA THR A 222 22.69 2.11 -3.68
C THR A 222 23.22 1.83 -5.08
N ILE A 223 23.03 0.62 -5.60
CA ILE A 223 23.50 0.22 -6.93
C ILE A 223 22.94 1.16 -8.00
N TYR A 224 21.62 1.30 -8.12
CA TYR A 224 21.07 2.17 -9.18
C TYR A 224 21.38 3.65 -8.94
N SER A 225 21.49 4.10 -7.67
CA SER A 225 21.81 5.50 -7.36
C SER A 225 23.23 5.86 -7.75
N LEU A 226 24.19 4.94 -7.63
CA LEU A 226 25.57 5.16 -8.08
C LEU A 226 25.65 5.36 -9.61
N PHE A 227 24.77 4.72 -10.38
CA PHE A 227 24.68 4.96 -11.83
C PHE A 227 23.96 6.27 -12.19
N LEU A 228 22.93 6.64 -11.44
CA LEU A 228 22.08 7.80 -11.75
C LEU A 228 22.61 9.12 -11.17
N VAL A 229 23.34 9.07 -10.05
CA VAL A 229 23.87 10.26 -9.36
C VAL A 229 25.36 10.37 -9.64
N LYS A 230 25.68 11.16 -10.67
CA LYS A 230 27.08 11.38 -11.11
C LYS A 230 27.83 12.38 -10.25
N ASP A 231 27.14 13.25 -9.53
CA ASP A 231 27.75 14.26 -8.67
C ASP A 231 28.06 13.70 -7.27
N PRO A 232 29.34 13.58 -6.88
CA PRO A 232 29.72 13.12 -5.53
C PRO A 232 29.25 14.07 -4.42
N SER A 233 29.00 15.35 -4.74
CA SER A 233 28.55 16.33 -3.76
C SER A 233 27.16 15.99 -3.19
N ALA A 234 26.32 15.33 -3.99
CA ALA A 234 24.97 14.91 -3.61
C ALA A 234 24.96 13.84 -2.49
N TRP A 235 26.08 13.13 -2.29
CA TRP A 235 26.22 12.11 -1.24
C TRP A 235 26.71 12.68 0.09
N LYS A 236 27.10 13.96 0.14
CA LYS A 236 27.53 14.60 1.39
C LYS A 236 26.32 14.87 2.28
N LEU A 237 26.21 14.14 3.40
CA LEU A 237 25.26 14.46 4.45
C LEU A 237 25.66 15.77 5.15
N ARG A 238 24.71 16.69 5.24
CA ARG A 238 24.80 17.91 6.05
C ARG A 238 23.73 17.86 7.13
N PRO A 239 23.94 18.48 8.30
CA PRO A 239 22.91 18.59 9.34
C PRO A 239 21.88 19.66 8.95
N ASP A 240 21.17 19.42 7.86
CA ASP A 240 20.17 20.32 7.28
C ASP A 240 18.79 19.61 7.18
N ILE A 241 17.85 20.24 6.47
CA ILE A 241 16.52 19.68 6.24
C ILE A 241 16.56 18.31 5.52
N GLY A 242 17.63 18.01 4.79
CA GLY A 242 17.85 16.71 4.15
C GLY A 242 18.07 15.62 5.18
N LEU A 243 18.86 15.86 6.23
CA LEU A 243 19.04 14.88 7.31
C LEU A 243 17.73 14.62 8.06
N VAL A 244 16.97 15.68 8.36
CA VAL A 244 15.64 15.56 8.99
C VAL A 244 14.69 14.73 8.11
N ALA A 245 14.70 14.98 6.80
CA ALA A 245 13.89 14.22 5.85
C ALA A 245 14.31 12.75 5.76
N ILE A 246 15.62 12.45 5.79
CA ILE A 246 16.13 11.08 5.85
C ILE A 246 15.67 10.37 7.13
N LEU A 247 15.80 11.02 8.29
CA LEU A 247 15.40 10.44 9.58
C LEU A 247 13.89 10.19 9.62
N TYR A 248 13.10 11.17 9.20
CA TYR A 248 11.65 11.04 9.10
C TYR A 248 11.24 9.91 8.14
N SER A 249 11.87 9.86 6.96
CA SER A 249 11.58 8.84 5.96
C SER A 249 11.93 7.45 6.47
N ALA A 250 13.07 7.30 7.16
CA ALA A 250 13.47 6.02 7.72
C ALA A 250 12.51 5.52 8.80
N ILE A 251 12.17 6.38 9.77
CA ILE A 251 11.36 5.97 10.92
C ILE A 251 9.88 5.85 10.54
N VAL A 252 9.30 6.89 9.94
CA VAL A 252 7.86 6.99 9.70
C VAL A 252 7.49 6.38 8.35
N ALA A 253 8.14 6.82 7.27
CA ALA A 253 7.72 6.48 5.91
C ALA A 253 8.08 5.04 5.49
N ILE A 254 9.16 4.49 6.06
CA ILE A 254 9.61 3.13 5.78
C ILE A 254 9.30 2.26 7.00
N THR A 255 10.04 2.37 8.10
CA THR A 255 9.96 1.42 9.23
C THR A 255 8.55 1.26 9.77
N PHE A 256 7.91 2.35 10.22
CA PHE A 256 6.55 2.31 10.76
C PHE A 256 5.53 1.91 9.67
N ARG A 257 5.49 2.64 8.56
CA ARG A 257 4.49 2.42 7.51
C ARG A 257 4.56 1.02 6.91
N ILE A 258 5.75 0.54 6.53
CA ILE A 258 5.89 -0.76 5.87
C ILE A 258 5.60 -1.92 6.82
N SER A 259 6.00 -1.80 8.10
CA SER A 259 5.72 -2.83 9.11
C SER A 259 4.23 -2.90 9.41
N LEU A 260 3.57 -1.76 9.60
CA LEU A 260 2.14 -1.71 9.89
C LEU A 260 1.30 -2.14 8.67
N CYS A 261 1.67 -1.70 7.47
CA CYS A 261 1.03 -2.14 6.22
C CYS A 261 1.19 -3.66 6.03
N SER A 262 2.38 -4.20 6.27
CA SER A 262 2.65 -5.64 6.17
C SER A 262 1.89 -6.45 7.22
N TRP A 263 1.79 -5.93 8.43
CA TRP A 263 0.96 -6.53 9.47
C TRP A 263 -0.53 -6.53 9.06
N CYS A 264 -1.04 -5.43 8.48
CA CYS A 264 -2.41 -5.37 7.94
C CYS A 264 -2.60 -6.34 6.76
N LEU A 265 -1.62 -6.48 5.87
CA LEU A 265 -1.64 -7.45 4.77
C LEU A 265 -1.75 -8.89 5.31
N TRP A 266 -0.96 -9.21 6.33
CA TRP A 266 -0.98 -10.52 6.97
C TRP A 266 -2.31 -10.80 7.68
N LYS A 267 -2.90 -9.79 8.36
CA LYS A 267 -4.13 -9.96 9.14
C LYS A 267 -5.42 -9.90 8.31
N ALA A 268 -5.56 -8.89 7.46
CA ALA A 268 -6.82 -8.58 6.75
C ALA A 268 -6.78 -8.95 5.26
N GLY A 269 -5.58 -9.21 4.71
CA GLY A 269 -5.40 -9.63 3.33
C GLY A 269 -5.15 -8.48 2.34
N PRO A 270 -4.73 -8.84 1.11
CA PRO A 270 -4.26 -7.88 0.11
C PRO A 270 -5.38 -7.01 -0.47
N LEU A 271 -6.58 -7.57 -0.68
CA LEU A 271 -7.73 -6.80 -1.16
C LEU A 271 -8.15 -5.73 -0.16
N TYR A 272 -8.20 -6.07 1.13
CA TYR A 272 -8.53 -5.12 2.19
C TYR A 272 -7.55 -3.94 2.19
N VAL A 273 -6.25 -4.21 2.18
CA VAL A 273 -5.20 -3.19 2.21
C VAL A 273 -5.19 -2.32 0.96
N SER A 274 -5.37 -2.91 -0.22
CA SER A 274 -5.33 -2.15 -1.49
C SER A 274 -6.47 -1.14 -1.61
N MET A 275 -7.65 -1.42 -1.04
CA MET A 275 -8.81 -0.52 -1.07
C MET A 275 -8.62 0.81 -0.34
N PHE A 276 -7.60 0.91 0.50
CA PHE A 276 -7.21 2.18 1.13
C PHE A 276 -6.44 3.12 0.19
N LYS A 277 -6.02 2.65 -1.00
CA LYS A 277 -5.30 3.48 -1.97
C LYS A 277 -6.12 4.66 -2.49
N PRO A 278 -7.36 4.49 -2.98
CA PRO A 278 -8.22 5.62 -3.33
C PRO A 278 -8.47 6.59 -2.17
N LEU A 279 -8.60 6.08 -0.93
CA LEU A 279 -8.79 6.92 0.26
C LEU A 279 -7.62 7.88 0.49
N ALA A 280 -6.38 7.50 0.11
CA ALA A 280 -5.22 8.36 0.24
C ALA A 280 -5.38 9.70 -0.51
N ILE A 281 -6.15 9.72 -1.61
CA ILE A 281 -6.45 10.96 -2.35
C ILE A 281 -7.31 11.89 -1.50
N ILE A 282 -8.30 11.36 -0.75
CA ILE A 282 -9.14 12.15 0.15
C ILE A 282 -8.29 12.75 1.27
N PHE A 283 -7.45 11.94 1.92
CA PHE A 283 -6.56 12.43 2.97
C PHE A 283 -5.57 13.48 2.45
N ALA A 284 -5.00 13.27 1.25
CA ALA A 284 -4.12 14.25 0.63
C ALA A 284 -4.85 15.58 0.32
N ALA A 285 -6.07 15.52 -0.18
CA ALA A 285 -6.88 16.71 -0.44
C ALA A 285 -7.20 17.47 0.86
N VAL A 286 -7.60 16.77 1.93
CA VAL A 286 -7.87 17.39 3.23
C VAL A 286 -6.60 18.03 3.81
N MET A 287 -5.46 17.33 3.76
CA MET A 287 -4.18 17.89 4.21
C MET A 287 -3.78 19.13 3.38
N GLY A 288 -4.00 19.11 2.06
CA GLY A 288 -3.77 20.27 1.19
C GLY A 288 -4.62 21.47 1.59
N ILE A 289 -5.91 21.27 1.86
CA ILE A 289 -6.81 22.37 2.27
C ILE A 289 -6.42 22.93 3.65
N VAL A 290 -6.15 22.04 4.62
CA VAL A 290 -5.87 22.44 6.02
C VAL A 290 -4.51 23.11 6.17
N PHE A 291 -3.46 22.57 5.53
CA PHE A 291 -2.09 23.04 5.73
C PHE A 291 -1.54 23.91 4.61
N LEU A 292 -1.99 23.72 3.36
CA LEU A 292 -1.49 24.45 2.19
C LEU A 292 -2.47 25.53 1.70
N GLY A 293 -3.71 25.57 2.22
CA GLY A 293 -4.73 26.51 1.77
C GLY A 293 -5.28 26.18 0.38
N ASP A 294 -5.19 24.92 -0.06
CA ASP A 294 -5.73 24.49 -1.36
C ASP A 294 -7.25 24.71 -1.43
N VAL A 295 -7.74 24.98 -2.65
CA VAL A 295 -9.17 25.13 -2.92
C VAL A 295 -9.87 23.77 -2.96
N LEU A 296 -11.06 23.70 -2.34
CA LEU A 296 -11.91 22.52 -2.42
C LEU A 296 -12.87 22.68 -3.61
N CYS A 297 -12.70 21.82 -4.61
CA CYS A 297 -13.55 21.81 -5.80
C CYS A 297 -14.66 20.75 -5.67
N LEU A 298 -15.82 21.00 -6.31
CA LEU A 298 -16.99 20.12 -6.28
C LEU A 298 -16.67 18.68 -6.68
N GLY A 299 -15.82 18.48 -7.69
CA GLY A 299 -15.47 17.14 -8.13
C GLY A 299 -14.66 16.33 -7.12
N SER A 300 -13.90 16.98 -6.23
CA SER A 300 -13.26 16.30 -5.10
C SER A 300 -14.29 15.81 -4.08
N VAL A 301 -15.35 16.58 -3.82
CA VAL A 301 -16.42 16.18 -2.88
C VAL A 301 -17.22 15.01 -3.45
N ILE A 302 -17.67 15.12 -4.70
CA ILE A 302 -18.44 14.06 -5.37
C ILE A 302 -17.59 12.79 -5.45
N GLY A 303 -16.34 12.91 -5.89
CA GLY A 303 -15.43 11.78 -5.98
C GLY A 303 -15.17 11.14 -4.61
N ALA A 304 -15.00 11.93 -3.54
CA ALA A 304 -14.84 11.42 -2.17
C ALA A 304 -16.06 10.62 -1.70
N ILE A 305 -17.28 11.11 -1.94
CA ILE A 305 -18.52 10.39 -1.59
C ILE A 305 -18.59 9.04 -2.33
N ILE A 306 -18.24 9.03 -3.62
CA ILE A 306 -18.22 7.80 -4.42
C ILE A 306 -17.16 6.82 -3.88
N ILE A 307 -15.94 7.29 -3.58
CA ILE A 307 -14.87 6.47 -2.99
C ILE A 307 -15.32 5.83 -1.68
N VAL A 308 -15.89 6.61 -0.76
CA VAL A 308 -16.35 6.12 0.55
C VAL A 308 -17.47 5.09 0.39
N THR A 309 -18.39 5.32 -0.55
CA THR A 309 -19.48 4.38 -0.86
C THR A 309 -18.93 3.05 -1.38
N GLY A 310 -18.00 3.09 -2.34
CA GLY A 310 -17.36 1.88 -2.88
C GLY A 310 -16.54 1.14 -1.82
N PHE A 311 -15.77 1.88 -1.02
CA PHE A 311 -15.00 1.33 0.09
C PHE A 311 -15.88 0.62 1.13
N TYR A 312 -17.00 1.24 1.52
CA TYR A 312 -17.96 0.64 2.46
C TYR A 312 -18.56 -0.65 1.90
N ALA A 313 -18.93 -0.68 0.61
CA ALA A 313 -19.46 -1.89 -0.02
C ALA A 313 -18.46 -3.06 0.04
N VAL A 314 -17.17 -2.80 -0.14
CA VAL A 314 -16.12 -3.83 -0.03
C VAL A 314 -15.97 -4.31 1.40
N LEU A 315 -15.91 -3.38 2.37
CA LEU A 315 -15.84 -3.74 3.78
C LEU A 315 -17.05 -4.56 4.22
N TRP A 316 -18.25 -4.20 3.75
CA TRP A 316 -19.46 -4.96 3.98
C TRP A 316 -19.36 -6.37 3.40
N GLY A 317 -18.85 -6.50 2.17
CA GLY A 317 -18.58 -7.79 1.54
C GLY A 317 -17.61 -8.65 2.36
N LYS A 318 -16.50 -8.09 2.83
CA LYS A 318 -15.52 -8.77 3.69
C LYS A 318 -16.12 -9.19 5.03
N ALA A 319 -16.83 -8.28 5.71
CA ALA A 319 -17.47 -8.58 6.99
C ALA A 319 -18.52 -9.70 6.88
N LYS A 320 -19.24 -9.77 5.75
CA LYS A 320 -20.19 -10.85 5.48
C LYS A 320 -19.51 -12.21 5.28
N GLU A 321 -18.37 -12.23 4.60
CA GLU A 321 -17.57 -13.46 4.42
C GLU A 321 -17.02 -13.98 5.75
N GLU A 322 -16.53 -13.09 6.63
CA GLU A 322 -16.07 -13.47 7.97
C GLU A 322 -17.18 -14.10 8.80
N LYS A 323 -18.38 -13.49 8.81
CA LYS A 323 -19.54 -14.03 9.54
C LYS A 323 -19.97 -15.41 9.02
N MET A 324 -20.05 -15.60 7.70
CA MET A 324 -20.42 -16.89 7.11
C MET A 324 -19.36 -17.98 7.42
N GLY A 325 -18.08 -17.59 7.46
CA GLY A 325 -17.00 -18.48 7.88
C GLY A 325 -17.10 -18.91 9.36
N GLU A 326 -17.44 -17.97 10.25
CA GLU A 326 -17.65 -18.27 11.68
C GLU A 326 -18.88 -19.18 11.90
N GLU A 327 -20.00 -18.90 11.26
CA GLU A 327 -21.24 -19.71 11.36
C GLU A 327 -21.01 -21.16 10.86
N SER A 328 -20.36 -21.33 9.70
CA SER A 328 -20.03 -22.68 9.19
C SER A 328 -19.03 -23.45 10.06
N GLY A 329 -18.10 -22.74 10.71
CA GLY A 329 -17.15 -23.34 11.66
C GLY A 329 -17.85 -23.85 12.92
N VAL A 330 -18.81 -23.09 13.46
CA VAL A 330 -19.60 -23.49 14.64
C VAL A 330 -20.52 -24.68 14.33
N GLU A 331 -21.21 -24.69 13.18
CA GLU A 331 -22.04 -25.83 12.77
C GLU A 331 -21.21 -27.12 12.58
N SER A 332 -19.98 -27.02 12.07
CA SER A 332 -19.09 -28.18 11.92
C SER A 332 -18.61 -28.76 13.26
N LEU A 333 -18.42 -27.91 14.27
CA LEU A 333 -18.04 -28.33 15.63
C LEU A 333 -19.21 -28.97 16.38
N GLU A 334 -20.42 -28.42 16.23
CA GLU A 334 -21.64 -29.02 16.81
C GLU A 334 -21.98 -30.37 16.14
N SER A 335 -21.86 -30.47 14.81
CA SER A 335 -22.06 -31.74 14.09
C SER A 335 -21.03 -32.81 14.46
N SER A 336 -19.81 -32.43 14.87
CA SER A 336 -18.79 -33.38 15.33
C SER A 336 -19.07 -33.90 16.75
N SER A 337 -19.75 -33.12 17.61
CA SER A 337 -20.05 -33.52 18.99
C SER A 337 -21.25 -34.47 19.10
N GLN A 338 -22.10 -34.56 18.07
CA GLN A 338 -23.34 -35.34 18.12
C GLN A 338 -23.19 -36.80 17.61
N LYS A 339 -21.98 -37.22 17.22
CA LYS A 339 -21.67 -38.61 16.80
C LYS A 339 -20.73 -39.31 17.79
N VAL A 340 -21.21 -39.55 19.01
CA VAL A 340 -20.68 -40.63 19.85
C VAL A 340 -21.87 -41.51 20.25
N PRO A 341 -22.06 -42.69 19.64
CA PRO A 341 -23.10 -43.60 20.09
C PRO A 341 -22.64 -44.22 21.40
N LEU A 342 -23.33 -43.88 22.49
CA LEU A 342 -23.19 -44.54 23.78
C LEU A 342 -23.61 -46.00 23.61
N LEU A 343 -22.63 -46.91 23.60
CA LEU A 343 -22.84 -48.35 23.72
C LEU A 343 -23.40 -48.64 25.12
N GLN A 344 -24.73 -48.71 25.21
CA GLN A 344 -25.45 -49.25 26.35
C GLN A 344 -25.21 -50.78 26.39
N ASN A 345 -24.28 -51.22 27.24
CA ASN A 345 -24.09 -52.64 27.54
C ASN A 345 -25.34 -53.16 28.28
N ARG A 346 -26.17 -53.94 27.59
CA ARG A 346 -27.22 -54.77 28.18
C ARG A 346 -26.56 -56.08 28.62
N ILE A 347 -26.38 -56.23 29.93
CA ILE A 347 -26.13 -57.51 30.58
C ILE A 347 -27.50 -58.16 30.72
N GLU A 348 -27.71 -59.29 30.05
CA GLU A 348 -28.80 -60.24 30.36
C GLU A 348 -28.18 -61.51 30.94
N ASP A 349 -28.92 -62.04 31.91
CA ASP A 349 -28.67 -63.10 32.90
C ASP A 349 -28.06 -64.42 32.40
#